data_AF-A0A918YHJ1-F1
#
_entry.id   AF-A0A918YHJ1-F1
#
_cell.length_a   1.000
_cell.length_b   1.000
_cell.length_c   1.000
_cell.angle_alpha   90.00
_cell.angle_beta   90.00
_cell.angle_gamma   90.00
#
_symmetry.space_group_name_H-M   'P 1'
#
loop_
_entity.id
_entity.type
_entity.pdbx_description
1 polymer ?
#
loop_
_entity_poly.entity_id
_entity_poly.type
_entity_poly.pdbx_seq_one_letter_code
_entity_poly.pdbx_strand_id
1 'polypeptide(L)' 'MADDFQGFEIARRGYDRSQVDAYLVGLAEGTSPMAPPVFDIVRRGYDRAQVDARVAQLLNGGTGT' A
#
# COMPACT_ATOMS: atom_id res chain seq x y z
N MET A 1 0.78 3.02 21.11
CA MET A 1 0.99 1.64 20.62
C MET A 1 1.07 1.76 19.12
N ALA A 2 2.28 1.70 18.57
CA ALA A 2 2.49 1.81 17.13
C ALA A 2 1.89 0.56 16.47
N ASP A 3 1.07 0.76 15.45
CA ASP A 3 0.55 -0.29 14.57
C ASP A 3 1.72 -1.22 14.19
N ASP A 4 1.67 -2.48 14.62
CA ASP A 4 2.71 -3.52 14.43
C ASP A 4 2.70 -3.99 12.97
N PHE A 5 2.80 -3.02 12.05
CA PHE A 5 2.83 -3.26 10.63
C PHE A 5 4.21 -3.82 10.28
N GLN A 6 4.32 -5.14 10.41
CA GLN A 6 5.50 -5.95 10.11
C GLN A 6 5.84 -6.03 8.61
N GLY A 7 5.20 -5.23 7.77
CA GLY A 7 5.34 -5.25 6.32
C GLY A 7 4.34 -6.18 5.64
N PHE A 8 4.28 -6.11 4.31
CA PHE A 8 3.46 -7.02 3.51
C PHE A 8 4.22 -8.32 3.25
N GLU A 9 3.48 -9.43 3.13
CA GLU A 9 4.07 -10.71 2.73
C GLU A 9 4.65 -10.63 1.32
N ILE A 10 5.76 -11.34 1.08
CA ILE A 10 6.39 -11.39 -0.23
C ILE A 10 5.83 -12.57 -1.03
N ALA A 11 5.09 -12.25 -2.08
CA ALA A 11 4.57 -13.22 -3.04
C ALA A 11 5.48 -13.38 -4.26
N ARG A 12 5.43 -14.57 -4.88
CA ARG A 12 6.10 -14.85 -6.17
C ARG A 12 5.55 -14.02 -7.34
N ARG A 13 4.40 -13.38 -7.17
CA ARG A 13 3.76 -12.43 -8.10
C ARG A 13 3.06 -11.38 -7.26
N GLY A 14 3.83 -10.40 -6.85
CA GLY A 14 3.38 -9.31 -5.98
C GLY A 14 3.68 -7.96 -6.58
N TYR A 15 3.12 -6.92 -5.98
CA TYR A 15 3.39 -5.54 -6.38
C TYR A 15 4.82 -5.13 -6.06
N ASP A 16 5.39 -4.26 -6.90
CA ASP A 16 6.71 -3.71 -6.66
C ASP A 16 6.76 -2.97 -5.33
N ARG A 17 7.74 -3.36 -4.50
CA ARG A 17 7.84 -2.87 -3.11
C ARG A 17 8.13 -1.37 -3.06
N SER A 18 8.89 -0.86 -4.02
CA SER A 18 9.28 0.55 -4.08
C SER A 18 8.08 1.40 -4.49
N GLN A 19 7.26 0.92 -5.44
CA GLN A 19 6.04 1.62 -5.85
C GLN A 19 4.99 1.65 -4.73
N VAL A 20 4.81 0.53 -4.02
CA VAL A 20 3.89 0.46 -2.89
C VAL A 20 4.34 1.39 -1.77
N ASP A 21 5.63 1.38 -1.40
CA ASP A 21 6.17 2.24 -0.36
C ASP A 21 6.00 3.73 -0.71
N ALA A 22 6.39 4.14 -1.92
CA ALA A 22 6.23 5.52 -2.39
C ALA A 22 4.75 5.96 -2.40
N TYR A 23 3.84 5.07 -2.77
CA TYR A 23 2.41 5.36 -2.74
C TYR A 23 1.87 5.50 -1.31
N LEU A 24 2.26 4.62 -0.39
CA LEU A 24 1.85 4.70 1.02
C LEU A 24 2.36 5.97 1.69
N VAL A 25 3.60 6.37 1.41
CA VAL A 25 4.16 7.64 1.88
C VAL A 25 3.33 8.80 1.36
N GLY A 26 3.08 8.86 0.05
CA GLY A 26 2.28 9.95 -0.53
C GLY A 26 0.82 9.96 -0.05
N LEU A 27 0.26 8.80 0.29
CA LEU A 27 -1.09 8.69 0.85
C LEU A 27 -1.14 9.15 2.32
N ALA A 28 -0.10 8.85 3.10
CA ALA A 28 0.05 9.36 4.46
C ALA A 28 0.27 10.89 4.49
N GLU A 29 0.97 11.43 3.49
CA GLU A 29 1.16 12.88 3.32
C GLU A 29 -0.04 13.57 2.66
N GLY A 30 -1.08 12.83 2.24
CA GLY A 30 -2.27 13.37 1.59
C GLY A 30 -2.02 13.94 0.18
N THR A 31 -0.86 13.65 -0.41
CA THR A 31 -0.47 14.12 -1.75
C THR A 31 -0.78 13.11 -2.85
N SER A 32 -1.05 11.85 -2.51
CA SER A 32 -1.35 10.82 -3.50
C SER A 32 -2.81 10.84 -3.93
N PRO A 33 -3.09 10.56 -5.22
CA PRO A 33 -4.45 10.49 -5.72
C PRO A 33 -5.23 9.39 -5.00
N MET A 34 -6.50 9.67 -4.69
CA MET A 34 -7.43 8.79 -3.97
C MET A 34 -7.70 7.45 -4.70
N ALA A 35 -7.23 7.30 -5.95
CA ALA A 35 -7.35 6.08 -6.74
C ALA A 35 -6.02 5.30 -6.76
N PRO A 36 -6.04 3.98 -6.50
CA PRO A 36 -4.83 3.17 -6.47
C PRO A 36 -4.19 3.11 -7.87
N PRO A 37 -2.91 3.50 -8.03
CA PRO A 37 -2.19 3.27 -9.27
C PRO A 37 -2.05 1.78 -9.53
N VAL A 38 -1.98 1.39 -10.81
CA VAL A 38 -1.68 0.00 -11.19
C VAL A 38 -0.21 -0.25 -10.86
N PHE A 39 0.06 -0.82 -9.69
CA PHE A 39 1.41 -1.23 -9.31
C PHE A 39 1.93 -2.33 -10.23
N ASP A 40 3.21 -2.25 -10.57
CA ASP A 40 3.85 -3.26 -11.41
C ASP A 40 4.01 -4.60 -10.68
N ILE A 41 3.87 -5.71 -11.40
CA ILE A 41 3.88 -7.06 -10.81
C ILE A 41 5.25 -7.70 -11.04
N VAL A 42 6.00 -7.86 -9.96
CA VAL A 42 7.33 -8.46 -9.97
C VAL A 42 7.31 -9.88 -9.40
N ARG A 43 8.32 -10.68 -9.76
CA ARG A 43 8.47 -12.07 -9.26
C ARG A 43 8.71 -12.17 -7.74
N ARG A 44 8.97 -11.05 -7.07
CA ARG A 44 9.25 -10.96 -5.64
C ARG A 44 8.76 -9.61 -5.10
N GLY A 45 7.45 -9.49 -5.03
CA GLY A 45 6.77 -8.27 -4.64
C GLY A 45 5.87 -8.49 -3.44
N TYR A 46 5.25 -7.42 -2.96
CA TYR A 46 4.27 -7.49 -1.88
C TYR A 46 2.97 -8.14 -2.34
N ASP A 47 2.34 -8.90 -1.46
CA ASP A 47 1.06 -9.52 -1.77
C ASP A 47 0.00 -8.47 -2.13
N ARG A 48 -0.65 -8.69 -3.26
CA ARG A 48 -1.56 -7.70 -3.85
C ARG A 48 -2.80 -7.48 -2.99
N ALA A 49 -3.32 -8.54 -2.37
CA ALA A 49 -4.49 -8.44 -1.52
C ALA A 49 -4.19 -7.69 -0.22
N GLN A 50 -3.00 -7.90 0.37
CA GLN A 50 -2.60 -7.15 1.56
C GLN A 50 -2.36 -5.67 1.27
N VAL A 51 -1.72 -5.34 0.14
CA VAL A 51 -1.51 -3.95 -0.28
C VAL A 51 -2.85 -3.25 -0.51
N ASP A 52 -3.76 -3.88 -1.26
CA ASP A 52 -5.08 -3.32 -1.54
C ASP A 52 -5.89 -3.09 -0.26
N ALA A 53 -5.89 -4.06 0.67
CA ALA A 53 -6.53 -3.93 1.97
C ALA A 53 -5.96 -2.77 2.79
N ARG A 54 -4.63 -2.59 2.80
CA ARG A 54 -3.99 -1.48 3.53
C ARG A 54 -4.29 -0.13 2.90
N VAL A 55 -4.26 -0.05 1.57
CA VAL A 55 -4.64 1.17 0.82
C VAL A 55 -6.10 1.52 1.10
N ALA A 56 -7.01 0.55 1.05
CA ALA A 56 -8.42 0.75 1.38
C ALA A 56 -8.61 1.19 2.83
N GLN A 57 -7.86 0.63 3.79
CA GLN A 57 -7.92 1.05 5.19
C GLN A 57 -7.46 2.51 5.36
N LEU A 58 -6.37 2.91 4.70
CA LEU A 58 -5.87 4.29 4.77
C LEU A 58 -6.82 5.27 4.08
N LEU A 59 -7.40 4.90 2.94
CA LEU A 59 -8.39 5.71 2.24
C LEU A 59 -9.67 5.89 3.06
N ASN A 60 -10.18 4.83 3.70
CA ASN A 60 -11.36 4.89 4.56
C ASN A 60 -11.07 5.56 5.92
N GLY A 61 -9.84 5.44 6.43
CA GLY A 61 -9.42 6.02 7.72
C GLY A 61 -8.97 7.49 7.64
N GLY A 62 -8.63 7.98 6.44
CA GLY A 62 -8.20 9.37 6.20
C GLY A 62 -9.34 10.37 6.01
N THR A 63 -10.59 9.91 5.86
CA THR A 63 -11.78 10.76 5.78
C THR A 63 -12.50 10.81 7.12
N GLY A 64 -11.95 11.57 8.07
CA GLY A 64 -12.55 11.71 9.39
C GLY A 64 -12.01 12.88 10.19
N THR A 65 -12.59 14.06 9.95
CA THR A 65 -12.49 15.35 10.69
C THR A 65 -11.60 16.40 10.05
#